data_AF-A0A965KR27-F1
#
_entry.id   AF-A0A965KR27-F1
#
_cell.length_a   1.000
_cell.length_b   1.000
_cell.length_c   1.000
_cell.angle_alpha   90.00
_cell.angle_beta   90.00
_cell.angle_gamma   90.00
#
_symmetry.space_group_name_H-M   'P 1'
#
loop_
_entity.id
_entity.type
_entity.pdbx_description
1 polymer ?
#
loop_
_entity_poly.entity_id
_entity_poly.type
_entity_poly.pdbx_seq_one_letter_code
_entity_poly.pdbx_strand_id
1 'polypeptide(L)'
;MHNHAKCCIVIQVGNSGTLRTAVIGASGYTGVELLRLLAGHPVLDVVYATGDSQAGTLASSLYPSLAAAYPSLVFAEFDAASAAKCDVVFLALPHEASLALVPQLIDKVRLV
;
A
#
# COMPACT_ATOMS: atom_id res chain seq x y z
N MET A 1 12.72 -12.20 -28.61
CA MET A 1 13.24 -10.82 -28.57
C MET A 1 12.78 -10.21 -27.26
N HIS A 2 13.60 -10.39 -26.22
CA HIS A 2 13.28 -10.02 -24.83
C HIS A 2 13.72 -8.58 -24.58
N ASN A 3 12.77 -7.68 -24.36
CA ASN A 3 13.02 -6.28 -24.09
C ASN A 3 13.10 -6.03 -22.56
N HIS A 4 14.12 -6.59 -21.91
CA HIS A 4 14.48 -6.28 -20.53
C HIS A 4 15.44 -5.09 -20.51
N ALA A 5 14.94 -3.89 -20.78
CA ALA A 5 15.80 -2.69 -20.75
C ALA A 5 15.01 -1.42 -20.40
N LYS A 6 14.32 -1.41 -19.26
CA LYS A 6 13.94 -0.17 -18.54
C LYS A 6 13.98 -0.38 -17.02
N CYS A 7 15.13 -0.79 -16.50
CA CYS A 7 15.45 -0.65 -15.07
C CYS A 7 16.07 0.73 -14.82
N CYS A 8 15.32 1.77 -15.18
CA CYS A 8 15.55 3.12 -14.67
C CYS A 8 14.39 3.36 -13.73
N ILE A 9 14.67 3.67 -12.46
CA ILE A 9 13.66 4.05 -11.45
C ILE A 9 13.14 5.46 -11.81
N VAL A 10 12.62 5.61 -13.02
CA VAL A 10 11.69 6.67 -13.34
C VAL A 10 10.35 6.07 -12.99
N ILE A 11 9.80 6.51 -11.88
CA ILE A 11 8.39 6.29 -11.57
C ILE A 11 7.63 6.87 -12.75
N GLN A 12 7.31 6.03 -13.75
CA GLN A 12 6.42 6.41 -14.84
C GLN A 12 5.06 6.54 -14.19
N VAL A 13 4.76 7.75 -13.71
CA VAL A 13 3.44 8.18 -13.29
C VAL A 13 2.59 8.09 -14.56
N GLY A 14 1.53 7.29 -14.54
CA GLY A 14 0.57 7.25 -15.64
C GLY A 14 0.04 8.65 -15.91
N ASN A 15 -0.61 8.86 -17.06
CA ASN A 15 -1.02 10.17 -17.59
C ASN A 15 -2.03 10.98 -16.71
N SER A 16 -2.25 10.57 -15.46
CA SER A 16 -2.96 11.26 -14.38
C SER A 16 -2.03 11.28 -13.17
N GLY A 17 -1.68 12.46 -12.64
CA GLY A 17 -0.54 12.71 -11.75
C GLY A 17 -0.52 12.04 -10.35
N THR A 18 -1.27 10.97 -10.11
CA THR A 18 -1.34 10.23 -8.85
C THR A 18 -1.26 8.72 -9.07
N LEU A 19 -0.58 8.01 -8.18
CA LEU A 19 -0.41 6.57 -8.17
C LEU A 19 -1.23 5.96 -7.04
N ARG A 20 -2.03 4.96 -7.40
CA ARG A 20 -2.85 4.19 -6.47
C ARG A 20 -1.94 3.31 -5.63
N THR A 21 -1.94 3.54 -4.33
CA THR A 21 -1.03 2.92 -3.39
C THR A 21 -1.79 2.00 -2.45
N ALA A 22 -1.26 0.79 -2.29
CA ALA A 22 -1.69 -0.13 -1.24
C ALA A 22 -0.65 -0.21 -0.13
N VAL A 23 -1.11 -0.31 1.11
CA VAL A 23 -0.26 -0.60 2.27
C VAL A 23 -0.74 -1.88 2.92
N ILE A 24 0.07 -2.93 2.86
CA ILE A 24 -0.22 -4.23 3.47
C ILE A 24 0.38 -4.25 4.87
N GLY A 25 -0.40 -4.61 5.89
CA GLY A 25 0.03 -4.47 7.29
C GLY A 25 -0.06 -3.03 7.82
N ALA A 26 -0.93 -2.22 7.22
CA ALA A 26 -1.17 -0.83 7.56
C ALA A 26 -1.62 -0.60 9.01
N SER A 27 -2.25 -1.59 9.65
CA SER A 27 -2.64 -1.50 11.07
C SER A 27 -1.49 -1.69 12.06
N GLY A 28 -0.30 -2.09 11.60
CA GLY A 28 0.90 -2.19 12.44
C GLY A 28 1.58 -0.83 12.66
N TYR A 29 2.55 -0.77 13.57
CA TYR A 29 3.28 0.48 13.86
C TYR A 29 4.03 1.05 12.65
N THR A 30 4.67 0.20 11.85
CA THR A 30 5.31 0.64 10.60
C THR A 30 4.27 1.08 9.57
N GLY A 31 3.15 0.36 9.49
CA GLY A 31 2.05 0.65 8.60
C GLY A 31 1.41 2.01 8.87
N VAL A 32 1.09 2.32 10.13
CA VAL A 32 0.48 3.60 10.50
C VAL A 32 1.42 4.78 10.26
N GLU A 33 2.72 4.59 10.52
CA GLU A 33 3.71 5.64 10.26
C GLU A 33 3.89 5.86 8.76
N LEU A 34 3.88 4.79 7.96
CA LEU A 34 3.87 4.90 6.51
C LEU A 34 2.61 5.63 6.02
N LEU A 35 1.42 5.30 6.54
CA LEU A 35 0.19 6.03 6.23
C LEU A 35 0.33 7.53 6.56
N ARG A 36 0.91 7.87 7.71
CA ARG A 36 1.17 9.25 8.13
C ARG A 36 2.10 9.99 7.15
N LEU A 37 3.13 9.32 6.64
CA LEU A 37 4.03 9.89 5.62
C LEU A 37 3.32 10.05 4.27
N LEU A 38 2.52 9.06 3.87
CA LEU A 38 1.77 9.07 2.60
C LEU A 38 0.65 10.12 2.59
N ALA A 39 0.12 10.48 3.75
CA ALA A 39 -0.96 11.47 3.87
C ALA A 39 -0.61 12.85 3.29
N GLY A 40 0.67 13.20 3.28
CA GLY A 40 1.17 14.46 2.71
C GLY A 40 1.85 14.29 1.35
N HIS A 41 1.80 13.10 0.73
CA HIS A 41 2.57 12.83 -0.46
C HIS A 41 1.85 13.34 -1.73
N PRO A 42 2.48 14.18 -2.57
CA PRO A 42 1.81 14.84 -3.69
C PRO A 42 1.39 13.90 -4.83
N VAL A 43 1.91 12.67 -4.85
CA VAL A 43 1.74 11.71 -5.95
C VAL A 43 1.17 10.37 -5.50
N LEU A 44 1.27 9.99 -4.22
CA LEU A 44 0.88 8.65 -3.77
C LEU A 44 -0.44 8.77 -3.04
N ASP A 45 -1.47 8.11 -3.56
CA ASP A 45 -2.80 8.12 -2.98
C ASP A 45 -3.12 6.75 -2.39
N VAL A 46 -3.37 6.68 -1.09
CA VAL A 46 -3.66 5.42 -0.40
C VAL A 46 -5.11 5.03 -0.64
N VAL A 47 -5.29 4.02 -1.48
CA VAL A 47 -6.62 3.51 -1.86
C VAL A 47 -6.96 2.16 -1.23
N TYR A 48 -5.96 1.48 -0.66
CA TYR A 48 -6.12 0.18 -0.05
C TYR A 48 -5.15 0.03 1.13
N ALA A 49 -5.68 -0.29 2.32
CA ALA A 49 -4.89 -0.48 3.52
C ALA A 49 -5.36 -1.76 4.20
N THR A 50 -4.45 -2.69 4.47
CA THR A 50 -4.81 -3.96 5.12
C THR A 50 -4.36 -4.01 6.55
N GLY A 51 -5.07 -4.78 7.35
CA GLY A 51 -4.74 -5.04 8.73
C GLY A 51 -5.59 -6.19 9.22
N ASP A 52 -5.18 -7.42 8.94
CA ASP A 52 -6.02 -8.61 9.14
C ASP A 52 -6.58 -8.71 10.56
N SER A 53 -5.78 -8.37 11.58
CA SER A 53 -6.21 -8.36 12.99
C SER A 53 -7.17 -7.22 13.36
N GLN A 54 -7.33 -6.22 12.49
CA GLN A 54 -8.13 -5.01 12.68
C GLN A 54 -9.09 -4.77 11.51
N ALA A 55 -9.35 -5.80 10.69
CA ALA A 55 -10.17 -5.68 9.50
C ALA A 55 -11.60 -5.21 9.86
N GLY A 56 -12.17 -4.35 9.03
CA GLY A 56 -13.45 -3.70 9.28
C GLY A 56 -13.40 -2.51 10.25
N THR A 57 -12.25 -2.24 10.88
CA THR A 57 -12.10 -1.11 11.80
C THR A 57 -11.64 0.14 11.04
N LEU A 58 -12.24 1.28 11.39
CA LEU A 58 -11.86 2.57 10.84
C LEU A 58 -10.46 2.97 11.36
N ALA A 59 -9.55 3.31 10.45
CA ALA A 59 -8.17 3.65 10.77
C ALA A 59 -8.08 4.82 11.77
N SER A 60 -8.95 5.82 11.63
CA SER A 60 -9.04 6.97 12.53
C SER A 60 -9.57 6.61 13.92
N SER A 61 -10.28 5.50 14.08
CA SER A 61 -10.76 5.03 15.38
C SER A 61 -9.65 4.37 16.20
N LEU A 62 -8.71 3.70 15.53
CA LEU A 62 -7.51 3.13 16.13
C LEU A 62 -6.39 4.17 16.30
N TYR A 63 -6.26 5.06 15.30
CA TYR A 63 -5.21 6.07 15.21
C TYR A 63 -5.83 7.43 14.90
N PRO A 64 -6.27 8.19 15.93
CA PRO A 64 -6.93 9.49 15.73
C PRO A 64 -6.09 10.51 14.95
N SER A 65 -4.76 10.39 14.98
CA SER A 65 -3.84 11.23 14.19
C SER A 65 -4.04 11.10 12.68
N LEU A 66 -4.59 9.98 12.21
CA LEU A 66 -4.90 9.76 10.79
C LEU A 66 -6.26 10.32 10.36
N ALA A 67 -7.11 10.77 11.29
CA ALA A 67 -8.48 11.17 11.00
C ALA A 67 -8.59 12.30 9.96
N ALA A 68 -7.67 13.27 10.01
CA ALA A 68 -7.68 14.40 9.09
C ALA A 68 -7.33 13.98 7.65
N ALA A 69 -6.43 13.00 7.48
CA ALA A 69 -5.96 12.54 6.18
C ALA A 69 -6.83 11.41 5.61
N TYR A 70 -7.33 10.53 6.47
CA TYR A 70 -8.01 9.29 6.11
C TYR A 70 -9.31 9.10 6.90
N PRO A 71 -10.30 10.02 6.76
CA PRO A 71 -11.50 10.02 7.58
C PRO A 71 -12.38 8.77 7.39
N SER A 72 -12.31 8.14 6.21
CA SER A 72 -13.12 6.99 5.81
C SER A 72 -12.31 5.72 5.54
N LEU A 73 -10.99 5.73 5.82
CA LEU A 73 -10.15 4.56 5.56
C LEU A 73 -10.47 3.46 6.57
N VAL A 74 -10.91 2.31 6.07
CA VAL A 74 -11.18 1.11 6.85
C VAL A 74 -10.12 0.07 6.51
N PHE A 75 -9.52 -0.56 7.52
CA PHE A 75 -8.59 -1.65 7.28
C PHE A 75 -9.33 -2.84 6.68
N ALA A 76 -8.78 -3.42 5.62
CA ALA A 76 -9.30 -4.63 4.99
C ALA A 76 -8.47 -5.85 5.39
N GLU A 77 -9.03 -7.04 5.20
CA GLU A 77 -8.22 -8.26 5.10
C GLU A 77 -7.40 -8.22 3.80
N PHE A 78 -6.23 -8.84 3.82
CA PHE A 78 -5.40 -8.98 2.63
C PHE A 78 -6.09 -9.77 1.52
N ASP A 79 -6.21 -9.14 0.35
CA ASP A 79 -6.60 -9.78 -0.90
C ASP A 79 -5.60 -9.42 -2.01
N ALA A 80 -4.92 -10.43 -2.54
CA ALA A 80 -3.93 -10.27 -3.60
C ALA A 80 -4.55 -9.68 -4.88
N ALA A 81 -5.81 -9.98 -5.19
CA ALA A 81 -6.47 -9.44 -6.38
C ALA A 81 -6.76 -7.95 -6.26
N SER A 82 -7.11 -7.47 -5.06
CA SER A 82 -7.31 -6.05 -4.77
C SER A 82 -5.99 -5.29 -4.70
N ALA A 83 -4.96 -5.87 -4.08
CA ALA A 83 -3.61 -5.31 -4.10
C ALA A 83 -3.07 -5.17 -5.53
N ALA A 84 -3.33 -6.17 -6.39
CA ALA A 84 -2.90 -6.17 -7.79
C ALA A 84 -3.55 -5.07 -8.67
N LYS A 85 -4.61 -4.40 -8.19
CA LYS A 85 -5.26 -3.27 -8.89
C LYS A 85 -4.59 -1.92 -8.58
N CYS A 86 -3.60 -1.90 -7.68
CA CYS A 86 -2.85 -0.72 -7.31
C CYS A 86 -1.56 -0.60 -8.13
N ASP A 87 -1.04 0.62 -8.28
CA ASP A 87 0.20 0.86 -9.01
C ASP A 87 1.43 0.51 -8.18
N VAL A 88 1.36 0.75 -6.87
CA VAL A 88 2.42 0.49 -5.89
C VAL A 88 1.85 -0.21 -4.66
N VAL A 89 2.56 -1.20 -4.14
CA VAL A 89 2.20 -1.92 -2.91
C VAL A 89 3.38 -1.89 -1.95
N PHE A 90 3.16 -1.39 -0.74
CA PHE A 90 4.11 -1.43 0.37
C PHE A 90 3.80 -2.61 1.29
N LEU A 91 4.82 -3.40 1.64
CA LEU A 91 4.70 -4.46 2.65
C LEU A 91 5.23 -3.98 4.00
N ALA A 92 4.33 -3.47 4.86
CA ALA A 92 4.63 -3.06 6.23
C ALA A 92 4.41 -4.21 7.24
N LEU A 93 4.88 -5.41 6.87
CA LEU A 93 4.72 -6.64 7.65
C LEU A 93 6.09 -7.11 8.21
N PRO A 94 6.09 -7.97 9.25
CA PRO A 94 7.28 -8.69 9.64
C PRO A 94 7.87 -9.48 8.47
N HIS A 95 9.20 -9.62 8.44
CA HIS A 95 9.94 -10.21 7.32
C HIS A 95 9.38 -11.57 6.84
N GLU A 96 9.02 -12.47 7.77
CA GLU A 96 8.46 -13.80 7.44
C GLU A 96 7.12 -13.71 6.70
N ALA A 97 6.24 -12.82 7.16
CA ALA A 97 4.92 -12.61 6.54
C ALA A 97 5.06 -11.97 5.15
N SER A 98 5.98 -11.00 4.99
CA SER A 98 6.27 -10.40 3.68
C SER A 98 6.75 -11.45 2.67
N LEU A 99 7.68 -12.32 3.07
CA LEU A 99 8.22 -13.37 2.18
C LEU A 99 7.14 -14.31 1.63
N ALA A 100 6.10 -14.60 2.40
CA ALA A 100 4.97 -15.42 1.96
C ALA A 100 4.07 -14.70 0.93
N LEU A 101 4.00 -13.37 0.96
CA LEU A 101 3.14 -12.57 0.08
C LEU A 101 3.83 -12.13 -1.20
N VAL A 102 5.15 -11.92 -1.18
CA VAL A 102 5.93 -11.46 -2.35
C VAL A 102 5.63 -12.28 -3.63
N PRO A 103 5.63 -13.62 -3.63
CA PRO A 103 5.37 -14.40 -4.85
C PRO A 103 3.99 -14.16 -5.46
N GLN A 104 3.03 -13.66 -4.66
CA GLN A 104 1.68 -13.39 -5.14
C GLN A 104 1.59 -12.07 -5.92
N LEU A 105 2.59 -11.18 -5.75
CA LEU A 105 2.56 -9.77 -6.17
C LEU A 105 3.73 -9.35 -7.07
N ILE A 106 4.90 -10.00 -6.98
CA ILE A 106 6.19 -9.52 -7.53
C ILE A 106 6.19 -9.22 -9.04
N ASP A 107 5.33 -9.89 -9.82
CA ASP A 107 5.19 -9.68 -11.27
C ASP A 107 3.92 -8.94 -11.68
N LYS A 108 3.11 -8.49 -10.71
CA LYS A 108 1.80 -7.87 -10.94
C LYS A 108 1.79 -6.38 -10.64
N VAL A 109 2.60 -5.94 -9.67
CA VAL A 109 2.60 -4.58 -9.13
C VAL A 109 4.01 -4.15 -8.76
N ARG A 110 4.23 -2.84 -8.63
CA ARG A 110 5.50 -2.32 -8.09
C ARG A 110 5.49 -2.54 -6.59
N LEU A 111 6.34 -3.44 -6.11
CA LEU A 111 6.40 -3.83 -4.72
C LEU A 111 7.54 -3.09 -3.99
N VAL A 112 7.27 -2.61 -2.78
CA VAL A 112 8.23 -1.93 -1.89
C VAL A 112 8.24 -2.59 -0.52
#